data_AF-A0A0C9M1M3-F1
#
_entry.id   AF-A0A0C9M1M3-F1
#
_cell.length_a   1.000
_cell.length_b   1.000
_cell.length_c   1.000
_cell.angle_alpha   90.00
_cell.angle_beta   90.00
_cell.angle_gamma   90.00
#
_symmetry.space_group_name_H-M   'P 1'
#
loop_
_entity.id
_entity.type
_entity.pdbx_description
1 polymer ?
#
loop_
_entity_poly.entity_id
_entity_poly.type
_entity_poly.pdbx_seq_one_letter_code
_entity_poly.pdbx_strand_id
1 'polypeptide(L)'
;MKTGKAVVIGGLLAGLVTTAAMVAGRKSGVLGKTLDRDSVDWIDRNTGSRAVIGDAGTSAVELANHLGASVGFAALYPPLRRALPDLPPAILGVLYGTALYAVNIAGIAPILGITEGEVEAGRRKAAERWAIHALQSVVTAWAIERLAQDDLAAPSGAAPA
;
A
#
# COMPACT_ATOMS: atom_id res chain seq x y z
N MET A 1 14.47 17.05 1.85
CA MET A 1 14.14 16.61 3.23
C MET A 1 14.82 15.27 3.51
N LYS A 2 15.15 14.92 4.77
CA LYS A 2 15.72 13.60 5.11
C LYS A 2 14.79 12.47 4.64
N THR A 3 15.36 11.41 4.06
CA THR A 3 14.65 10.25 3.51
C THR A 3 13.64 9.66 4.50
N GLY A 4 14.00 9.52 5.78
CA GLY A 4 13.09 8.96 6.79
C GLY A 4 11.78 9.75 6.96
N LYS A 5 11.83 11.10 6.91
CA LYS A 5 10.61 11.93 6.97
C LYS A 5 9.81 11.84 5.66
N ALA A 6 10.50 11.77 4.52
CA ALA A 6 9.86 11.59 3.22
C ALA A 6 9.12 10.25 3.12
N VAL A 7 9.68 9.18 3.67
CA VAL A 7 9.03 7.87 3.76
C VAL A 7 7.73 7.95 4.54
N VAL A 8 7.75 8.56 5.73
CA VAL A 8 6.53 8.69 6.55
C VAL A 8 5.47 9.51 5.83
N ILE A 9 5.82 10.70 5.34
CA ILE A 9 4.86 11.58 4.66
C ILE A 9 4.35 10.95 3.35
N GLY A 10 5.25 10.39 2.54
CA GLY A 10 4.90 9.75 1.27
C GLY A 10 4.05 8.50 1.46
N GLY A 11 4.33 7.70 2.49
CA GLY A 11 3.52 6.54 2.86
C GLY A 11 2.13 6.94 3.35
N LEU A 12 2.02 7.93 4.24
CA LEU A 12 0.73 8.44 4.69
C LEU A 12 -0.10 9.01 3.54
N LEU A 13 0.53 9.81 2.66
CA LEU A 13 -0.14 10.36 1.48
C LEU A 13 -0.64 9.24 0.55
N ALA A 14 0.18 8.24 0.26
CA ALA A 14 -0.20 7.09 -0.54
C ALA A 14 -1.37 6.32 0.09
N GLY A 15 -1.34 6.08 1.40
CA GLY A 15 -2.42 5.41 2.11
C GLY A 15 -3.74 6.19 2.07
N LEU A 16 -3.70 7.51 2.21
CA LEU A 16 -4.88 8.37 2.09
C LEU A 16 -5.47 8.36 0.67
N VAL A 17 -4.63 8.53 -0.36
CA VAL A 17 -5.05 8.51 -1.76
C VAL A 17 -5.67 7.15 -2.12
N THR A 18 -5.02 6.06 -1.70
CA THR A 18 -5.46 4.70 -1.97
C THR A 18 -6.80 4.42 -1.26
N THR A 19 -6.94 4.86 0.00
CA THR A 19 -8.21 4.76 0.73
C THR A 19 -9.32 5.53 0.02
N ALA A 20 -9.05 6.76 -0.40
CA ALA A 20 -10.03 7.57 -1.14
C ALA A 20 -10.44 6.90 -2.46
N ALA A 21 -9.47 6.35 -3.21
CA ALA A 21 -9.73 5.62 -4.44
C ALA A 21 -10.61 4.38 -4.22
N MET A 22 -10.33 3.59 -3.17
CA MET A 22 -11.16 2.44 -2.82
C MET A 22 -12.58 2.86 -2.42
N VAL A 23 -12.73 3.88 -1.57
CA VAL A 23 -14.04 4.39 -1.15
C VAL A 23 -14.85 4.89 -2.34
N ALA A 24 -14.25 5.71 -3.20
CA ALA A 24 -14.91 6.26 -4.39
C ALA A 24 -15.26 5.16 -5.39
N GLY A 25 -14.32 4.24 -5.68
CA GLY A 25 -14.52 3.13 -6.60
C GLY A 25 -15.64 2.18 -6.16
N ARG A 26 -15.77 1.93 -4.86
CA ARG A 26 -16.91 1.16 -4.32
C ARG A 26 -18.23 1.91 -4.46
N LYS A 27 -18.26 3.20 -4.10
CA LYS A 27 -19.47 4.04 -4.20
C LYS A 27 -19.99 4.17 -5.63
N SER A 28 -19.09 4.15 -6.62
CA SER A 28 -19.46 4.20 -8.04
C SER A 28 -19.75 2.84 -8.68
N GLY A 29 -19.52 1.74 -7.96
CA GLY A 29 -19.67 0.37 -8.48
C GLY A 29 -18.53 -0.10 -9.39
N VAL A 30 -17.48 0.71 -9.55
CA VAL A 30 -16.27 0.34 -10.32
C VAL A 30 -15.51 -0.78 -9.60
N LEU A 31 -15.38 -0.67 -8.28
CA LEU A 31 -14.74 -1.67 -7.43
C LEU A 31 -15.78 -2.48 -6.67
N GLY A 32 -15.54 -3.79 -6.53
CA GLY A 32 -16.28 -4.66 -5.64
C GLY A 32 -15.88 -4.47 -4.17
N LYS A 33 -16.11 -5.50 -3.35
CA LYS A 33 -15.59 -5.53 -1.98
C LYS A 33 -14.05 -5.57 -2.05
N THR A 34 -13.43 -4.59 -1.41
CA THR A 34 -11.98 -4.37 -1.42
C THR A 34 -11.30 -5.10 -0.26
N LEU A 35 -9.98 -5.27 -0.38
CA LEU A 35 -9.16 -6.08 0.53
C LEU A 35 -9.10 -5.53 1.97
N ASP A 36 -9.14 -4.21 2.14
CA ASP A 36 -9.27 -3.54 3.44
C ASP A 36 -10.45 -4.12 4.25
N ARG A 37 -11.60 -4.34 3.59
CA ARG A 37 -12.77 -4.97 4.20
C ARG A 37 -12.61 -6.46 4.45
N ASP A 38 -11.99 -7.20 3.52
CA ASP A 38 -11.68 -8.63 3.72
C ASP A 38 -10.76 -8.83 4.95
N SER A 39 -9.78 -7.95 5.11
CA SER A 39 -8.84 -7.97 6.24
C SER A 39 -9.53 -7.65 7.56
N VAL A 40 -10.42 -6.67 7.57
CA VAL A 40 -11.21 -6.32 8.76
C VAL A 40 -12.17 -7.41 9.15
N ASP A 41 -12.89 -8.01 8.18
CA ASP A 41 -13.79 -9.11 8.48
C ASP A 41 -13.01 -10.33 8.99
N TRP A 42 -11.78 -10.55 8.50
CA TRP A 42 -10.89 -11.57 9.04
C TRP A 42 -10.46 -11.24 10.49
N ILE A 43 -10.05 -9.99 10.79
CA ILE A 43 -9.71 -9.56 12.15
C ILE A 43 -10.91 -9.77 13.06
N ASP A 44 -12.08 -9.33 12.63
CA ASP A 44 -13.30 -9.40 13.43
C ASP A 44 -13.70 -10.84 13.72
N ARG A 45 -13.68 -11.73 12.72
CA ARG A 45 -13.92 -13.16 12.91
C ARG A 45 -12.96 -13.80 13.92
N ASN A 46 -11.71 -13.33 14.00
CA ASN A 46 -10.69 -13.90 14.87
C ASN A 46 -10.59 -13.25 16.26
N THR A 47 -11.13 -12.04 16.43
CA THR A 47 -10.92 -11.23 17.66
C THR A 47 -12.23 -10.75 18.30
N GLY A 48 -13.35 -10.82 17.59
CA GLY A 48 -14.63 -10.25 18.02
C GLY A 48 -14.62 -8.72 18.10
N SER A 49 -13.73 -8.05 17.35
CA SER A 49 -13.48 -6.61 17.46
C SER A 49 -14.76 -5.75 17.39
N ARG A 50 -15.71 -6.03 16.50
CA ARG A 50 -16.95 -5.26 16.35
C ARG A 50 -17.82 -5.30 17.59
N ALA A 51 -17.81 -6.40 18.33
CA ALA A 51 -18.56 -6.51 19.59
C ALA A 51 -17.97 -5.61 20.69
N VAL A 52 -16.68 -5.26 20.61
CA VAL A 52 -15.95 -4.48 21.62
C VAL A 52 -15.89 -3.00 21.27
N ILE A 53 -15.54 -2.67 20.02
CA ILE A 53 -15.26 -1.28 19.58
C ILE A 53 -16.28 -0.73 18.56
N GLY A 54 -17.29 -1.54 18.18
CA GLY A 54 -18.31 -1.16 17.21
C GLY A 54 -17.77 -0.93 15.79
N ASP A 55 -18.67 -0.60 14.86
CA ASP A 55 -18.32 -0.41 13.44
C ASP A 55 -17.41 0.81 13.20
N ALA A 56 -17.61 1.88 13.97
CA ALA A 56 -16.78 3.08 13.89
C ALA A 56 -15.35 2.80 14.35
N GLY A 57 -15.19 2.13 15.51
CA GLY A 57 -13.88 1.72 16.00
C GLY A 57 -13.18 0.74 15.06
N THR A 58 -13.93 -0.23 14.53
CA THR A 58 -13.42 -1.20 13.55
C THR A 58 -12.92 -0.50 12.27
N SER A 59 -13.65 0.49 11.77
CA SER A 59 -13.23 1.29 10.61
C SER A 59 -12.00 2.16 10.91
N ALA A 60 -11.85 2.64 12.15
CA ALA A 60 -10.66 3.38 12.57
C ALA A 60 -9.42 2.47 12.62
N VAL A 61 -9.57 1.24 13.11
CA VAL A 61 -8.49 0.22 13.10
C VAL A 61 -8.09 -0.13 11.67
N GLU A 62 -9.06 -0.29 10.77
CA GLU A 62 -8.81 -0.52 9.35
C GLU A 62 -7.97 0.58 8.71
N LEU A 63 -8.37 1.84 8.92
CA LEU A 63 -7.65 2.99 8.40
C LEU A 63 -6.24 3.06 8.99
N ALA A 64 -6.10 2.87 10.31
CA ALA A 64 -4.80 2.86 10.97
C ALA A 64 -3.89 1.76 10.43
N ASN A 65 -4.42 0.55 10.24
CA ASN A 65 -3.70 -0.56 9.63
C ASN A 65 -3.27 -0.22 8.19
N HIS A 66 -4.16 0.37 7.39
CA HIS A 66 -3.86 0.72 6.01
C HIS A 66 -2.80 1.83 5.90
N LEU A 67 -2.87 2.85 6.76
CA LEU A 67 -1.87 3.91 6.85
C LEU A 67 -0.51 3.38 7.35
N GLY A 68 -0.53 2.55 8.40
CA GLY A 68 0.67 1.93 8.95
C GLY A 68 1.36 1.02 7.92
N ALA A 69 0.59 0.17 7.23
CA ALA A 69 1.09 -0.66 6.14
C ALA A 69 1.65 0.18 4.99
N SER A 70 0.97 1.29 4.61
CA SER A 70 1.45 2.19 3.57
C SER A 70 2.80 2.83 3.91
N VAL A 71 2.99 3.25 5.17
CA VAL A 71 4.30 3.74 5.65
C VAL A 71 5.35 2.63 5.65
N GLY A 72 4.99 1.44 6.12
CA GLY A 72 5.87 0.26 6.10
C GLY A 72 6.36 -0.08 4.69
N PHE A 73 5.44 -0.15 3.72
CA PHE A 73 5.78 -0.38 2.33
C PHE A 73 6.57 0.77 1.71
N ALA A 74 6.29 2.02 2.10
CA ALA A 74 7.06 3.18 1.65
C ALA A 74 8.53 3.14 2.10
N ALA A 75 8.83 2.52 3.25
CA ALA A 75 10.20 2.39 3.74
C ALA A 75 11.11 1.53 2.84
N LEU A 76 10.52 0.66 2.01
CA LEU A 76 11.26 -0.16 1.05
C LEU A 76 11.57 0.58 -0.26
N TYR A 77 10.94 1.73 -0.53
CA TYR A 77 11.16 2.46 -1.77
C TYR A 77 12.58 3.05 -1.90
N PRO A 78 13.15 3.76 -0.89
CA PRO A 78 14.49 4.32 -1.01
C PRO A 78 15.61 3.32 -1.36
N PRO A 79 15.75 2.14 -0.71
CA PRO A 79 16.76 1.17 -1.13
C PRO A 79 16.50 0.63 -2.54
N LEU A 80 15.24 0.39 -2.92
CA LEU A 80 14.88 -0.03 -4.27
C LEU A 80 15.27 1.02 -5.32
N ARG A 81 15.02 2.29 -5.02
CA ARG A 81 15.36 3.43 -5.87
C ARG A 81 16.88 3.56 -6.09
N ARG A 82 17.67 3.34 -5.04
CA ARG A 82 19.15 3.34 -5.13
C ARG A 82 19.68 2.15 -5.93
N ALA A 83 19.04 0.99 -5.83
CA ALA A 83 19.42 -0.20 -6.59
C ALA A 83 19.07 -0.08 -8.09
N LEU A 84 18.04 0.71 -8.43
CA LEU A 84 17.55 0.91 -9.80
C LEU A 84 17.52 2.42 -10.14
N PRO A 85 18.70 3.08 -10.20
CA PRO A 85 18.81 4.54 -10.34
C PRO A 85 18.32 5.07 -11.70
N ASP A 86 18.27 4.23 -12.72
CA ASP A 86 17.94 4.65 -14.09
C ASP A 86 16.47 4.44 -14.45
N LEU A 87 15.69 3.77 -13.59
CA LEU A 87 14.26 3.57 -13.85
C LEU A 87 13.46 4.84 -13.54
N PRO A 88 12.52 5.24 -14.44
CA PRO A 88 11.58 6.30 -14.13
C PRO A 88 10.77 5.96 -12.87
N PRO A 89 10.53 6.93 -11.95
CA PRO A 89 9.85 6.66 -10.68
C PRO A 89 8.48 6.00 -10.82
N ALA A 90 7.71 6.39 -11.84
CA ALA A 90 6.40 5.80 -12.10
C ALA A 90 6.52 4.32 -12.48
N ILE A 91 7.50 3.96 -13.31
CA ILE A 91 7.75 2.57 -13.71
C ILE A 91 8.22 1.76 -12.49
N LEU A 92 9.14 2.31 -11.70
CA LEU A 92 9.59 1.67 -10.47
C LEU A 92 8.43 1.45 -9.49
N GLY A 93 7.55 2.44 -9.35
CA GLY A 93 6.32 2.35 -8.55
C GLY A 93 5.39 1.24 -9.04
N VAL A 94 5.14 1.13 -10.35
CA VAL A 94 4.30 0.06 -10.92
C VAL A 94 4.90 -1.32 -10.69
N LEU A 95 6.21 -1.49 -10.94
CA LEU A 95 6.90 -2.77 -10.70
C LEU A 95 6.86 -3.15 -9.22
N TYR A 96 7.13 -2.18 -8.34
CA TYR A 96 7.07 -2.39 -6.90
C TYR A 96 5.66 -2.74 -6.43
N GLY A 97 4.63 -1.99 -6.87
CA GLY A 97 3.24 -2.29 -6.56
C GLY A 97 2.77 -3.65 -7.09
N THR A 98 3.25 -4.04 -8.27
CA THR A 98 2.98 -5.37 -8.84
C THR A 98 3.60 -6.47 -7.98
N ALA A 99 4.86 -6.30 -7.55
CA ALA A 99 5.52 -7.24 -6.65
C ALA A 99 4.82 -7.32 -5.29
N LEU A 100 4.41 -6.18 -4.72
CA LEU A 100 3.62 -6.14 -3.48
C LEU A 100 2.30 -6.89 -3.64
N TYR A 101 1.56 -6.66 -4.73
CA TYR A 101 0.34 -7.40 -5.02
C TYR A 101 0.61 -8.92 -5.11
N ALA A 102 1.61 -9.32 -5.89
CA ALA A 102 1.92 -10.73 -6.11
C ALA A 102 2.30 -11.45 -4.80
N VAL A 103 3.17 -10.85 -3.98
CA VAL A 103 3.62 -11.45 -2.73
C VAL A 103 2.54 -11.38 -1.66
N ASN A 104 2.03 -10.18 -1.39
CA ASN A 104 1.14 -9.97 -0.25
C ASN A 104 -0.27 -10.50 -0.50
N ILE A 105 -0.80 -10.27 -1.71
CA ILE A 105 -2.23 -10.51 -1.99
C ILE A 105 -2.45 -11.82 -2.72
N ALA A 106 -1.69 -12.08 -3.78
CA ALA A 106 -1.82 -13.35 -4.50
C ALA A 106 -1.15 -14.52 -3.75
N GLY A 107 -0.11 -14.24 -2.95
CA GLY A 107 0.66 -15.23 -2.21
C GLY A 107 0.23 -15.41 -0.76
N ILE A 108 0.44 -14.39 0.09
CA ILE A 108 0.31 -14.52 1.55
C ILE A 108 -1.15 -14.49 2.02
N ALA A 109 -1.96 -13.54 1.53
CA ALA A 109 -3.33 -13.35 2.00
C ALA A 109 -4.24 -14.61 1.88
N PRO A 110 -4.15 -15.44 0.82
CA PRO A 110 -4.92 -16.68 0.73
C PRO A 110 -4.44 -17.73 1.74
N ILE A 111 -3.13 -17.84 1.96
CA ILE A 111 -2.54 -18.78 2.93
C ILE A 111 -3.04 -18.48 4.35
N LEU A 112 -3.20 -17.20 4.68
CA LEU A 112 -3.74 -16.74 5.97
C LEU A 112 -5.27 -16.81 6.06
N GLY A 113 -5.97 -17.23 5.00
CA GLY A 113 -7.43 -17.26 4.94
C GLY A 113 -8.07 -15.87 4.92
N ILE A 114 -7.31 -14.82 4.59
CA ILE A 114 -7.84 -13.46 4.44
C ILE A 114 -8.63 -13.35 3.13
N THR A 115 -8.17 -14.02 2.08
CA THR A 115 -8.85 -14.07 0.79
C THR A 115 -9.00 -15.51 0.28
N GLU A 116 -9.89 -15.70 -0.69
CA GLU A 116 -10.10 -16.99 -1.39
C GLU A 116 -9.00 -17.33 -2.42
N GLY A 117 -8.03 -16.43 -2.65
CA GLY A 117 -7.05 -16.54 -3.73
C GLY A 117 -7.52 -15.93 -5.06
N GLU A 118 -6.57 -15.56 -5.90
CA GLU A 118 -6.83 -14.80 -7.13
C GLU A 118 -7.49 -15.63 -8.24
N VAL A 119 -7.29 -16.96 -8.23
CA VAL A 119 -7.94 -17.88 -9.16
C VAL A 119 -9.45 -17.91 -8.93
N GLU A 120 -9.85 -18.12 -7.68
CA GLU A 120 -11.27 -18.18 -7.29
C GLU A 120 -11.94 -16.80 -7.36
N ALA A 121 -11.21 -15.75 -6.97
CA ALA A 121 -11.69 -14.36 -7.06
C ALA A 121 -11.98 -13.89 -8.51
N GLY A 122 -11.35 -14.53 -9.50
CA GLY A 122 -11.50 -14.21 -10.91
C GLY A 122 -10.75 -12.93 -11.35
N ARG A 123 -10.62 -12.79 -12.68
CA ARG A 123 -9.76 -11.77 -13.32
C ARG A 123 -10.12 -10.33 -12.95
N ARG A 124 -11.41 -10.03 -12.74
CA ARG A 124 -11.86 -8.68 -12.40
C ARG A 124 -11.32 -8.27 -11.03
N LYS A 125 -11.57 -9.08 -10.00
CA LYS A 125 -11.14 -8.79 -8.62
C LYS A 125 -9.62 -8.77 -8.50
N ALA A 126 -8.93 -9.60 -9.28
CA ALA A 126 -7.48 -9.55 -9.41
C ALA A 126 -6.96 -8.24 -9.98
N ALA A 127 -7.57 -7.77 -11.07
CA ALA A 127 -7.22 -6.48 -11.68
C ALA A 127 -7.50 -5.31 -10.72
N GLU A 128 -8.62 -5.34 -10.00
CA GLU A 128 -8.97 -4.32 -8.99
C GLU A 128 -7.91 -4.27 -7.88
N ARG A 129 -7.55 -5.42 -7.30
CA ARG A 129 -6.52 -5.52 -6.24
C ARG A 129 -5.15 -5.07 -6.73
N TRP A 130 -4.74 -5.53 -7.91
CA TRP A 130 -3.47 -5.11 -8.53
C TRP A 130 -3.42 -3.61 -8.78
N ALA A 131 -4.49 -3.03 -9.35
CA ALA A 131 -4.53 -1.60 -9.69
C ALA A 131 -4.38 -0.71 -8.46
N ILE A 132 -5.00 -1.09 -7.33
CA ILE A 132 -4.87 -0.37 -6.06
C ILE A 132 -3.42 -0.41 -5.54
N HIS A 133 -2.72 -1.55 -5.64
CA HIS A 133 -1.31 -1.65 -5.23
C HIS A 133 -0.38 -0.87 -6.15
N ALA A 134 -0.62 -0.92 -7.46
CA ALA A 134 0.12 -0.12 -8.44
C ALA A 134 -0.06 1.38 -8.16
N LEU A 135 -1.31 1.83 -7.93
CA LEU A 135 -1.62 3.22 -7.57
C LEU A 135 -0.87 3.64 -6.29
N GLN A 136 -0.99 2.85 -5.22
CA GLN A 136 -0.32 3.14 -3.96
C GLN A 136 1.18 3.33 -4.16
N SER A 137 1.84 2.38 -4.82
CA SER A 137 3.30 2.42 -5.00
C SER A 137 3.75 3.53 -5.94
N VAL A 138 2.96 3.90 -6.95
CA VAL A 138 3.25 5.06 -7.81
C VAL A 138 3.15 6.37 -7.01
N VAL A 139 2.12 6.52 -6.18
CA VAL A 139 1.96 7.71 -5.33
C VAL A 139 3.08 7.79 -4.29
N THR A 140 3.46 6.65 -3.69
CA THR A 140 4.62 6.56 -2.81
C THR A 140 5.90 7.01 -3.51
N ALA A 141 6.19 6.45 -4.68
CA ALA A 141 7.37 6.80 -5.47
C ALA A 141 7.39 8.30 -5.77
N TRP A 142 6.31 8.81 -6.37
CA TRP A 142 6.18 10.23 -6.71
C TRP A 142 6.39 11.15 -5.49
N ALA A 143 5.74 10.84 -4.36
CA ALA A 143 5.85 11.65 -3.15
C ALA A 143 7.26 11.65 -2.59
N ILE A 144 7.90 10.48 -2.48
CA ILE A 144 9.26 10.35 -1.92
C ILE A 144 10.28 11.05 -2.82
N GLU A 145 10.21 10.87 -4.15
CA GLU A 145 11.08 11.57 -5.10
C GLU A 145 10.96 13.09 -4.94
N ARG A 146 9.72 13.61 -4.85
CA ARG A 146 9.48 15.05 -4.70
C ARG A 146 10.03 15.62 -3.39
N LEU A 147 10.03 14.81 -2.34
CA LEU A 147 10.34 15.22 -0.97
C LEU A 147 11.82 15.03 -0.60
N ALA A 148 12.48 14.03 -1.17
CA ALA A 148 13.84 13.60 -0.82
C ALA A 148 14.81 13.52 -2.01
N GLN A 149 14.53 14.21 -3.12
CA GLN A 149 15.33 14.19 -4.35
C GLN A 149 16.86 14.27 -4.08
N ASP A 150 17.29 15.26 -3.28
CA ASP A 150 18.71 15.49 -2.98
C ASP A 150 19.34 14.37 -2.14
N ASP A 151 18.56 13.77 -1.23
CA ASP A 151 19.02 12.75 -0.28
C ASP A 151 19.03 11.34 -0.91
N LEU A 152 18.24 11.13 -1.96
CA LEU A 152 18.25 9.90 -2.76
C LEU A 152 19.41 9.88 -3.77
N ALA A 153 19.86 11.04 -4.23
CA ALA A 153 20.98 11.19 -5.16
C ALA A 153 22.36 11.15 -4.48
N ALA A 154 22.41 11.34 -3.16
CA ALA A 154 23.67 11.29 -2.41
C ALA A 154 24.26 9.87 -2.45
N PRO A 155 25.55 9.69 -2.83
CA PRO A 155 26.20 8.39 -2.76
C PRO A 155 26.16 7.87 -1.33
N SER A 156 25.79 6.59 -1.17
CA SER A 156 25.75 5.91 0.12
C SER A 156 27.13 5.98 0.80
N GLY A 157 27.30 6.91 1.75
CA GLY A 157 28.55 7.11 2.49
C GLY A 157 29.01 8.57 2.64
N ALA A 158 28.40 9.55 1.96
CA ALA A 158 28.72 10.96 2.20
C ALA A 158 28.17 11.38 3.59
N ALA A 159 29.06 11.57 4.56
CA ALA A 159 28.70 12.16 5.84
C ALA A 159 28.11 13.57 5.60
N PRO A 160 27.09 13.99 6.38
CA PRO A 160 26.60 15.35 6.29
C PRO A 160 27.71 16.33 6.67
N ALA A 161 27.92 17.34 5.83
CA ALA A 161 28.74 18.51 6.13
C ALA A 161 28.11 19.37 7.24
#